data_AF-A0A961FRS0-F1
#
_entry.id   AF-A0A961FRS0-F1
#
_cell.length_a   1.000
_cell.length_b   1.000
_cell.length_c   1.000
_cell.angle_alpha   90.00
_cell.angle_beta   90.00
_cell.angle_gamma   90.00
#
_symmetry.space_group_name_H-M   'P 1'
#
loop_
_entity.id
_entity.type
_entity.pdbx_description
1 polymer ?
#
loop_
_entity_poly.entity_id
_entity_poly.type
_entity_poly.pdbx_seq_one_letter_code
_entity_poly.pdbx_strand_id
1 'polypeptide(L)'
;MKTITKWDQIPEFEDEKAEAAFWAGHTIESRLMNASIHRPNVRESTTITLRFDPQMLSRIKRIARSRYLNYQSMIKQWLSERLEDEVNKGGGGGA
;
A
#
# COMPACT_ATOMS: atom_id res chain seq x y z
N MET A 1 35.77 4.27 1.32
CA MET A 1 34.47 4.97 1.40
C MET A 1 33.65 4.34 2.51
N LYS A 2 33.09 5.14 3.42
CA LYS A 2 32.23 4.67 4.51
C LYS A 2 30.80 4.51 4.00
N THR A 3 30.17 3.37 4.28
CA THR A 3 28.82 3.09 3.78
C THR A 3 27.78 3.42 4.85
N ILE A 4 26.84 4.31 4.53
CA ILE A 4 25.74 4.72 5.41
C ILE A 4 24.62 3.69 5.30
N THR A 5 24.23 3.12 6.44
CA THR A 5 23.21 2.06 6.53
C THR A 5 21.93 2.49 7.23
N LYS A 6 21.94 3.67 7.87
CA LYS A 6 20.78 4.26 8.56
C LYS A 6 20.77 5.77 8.35
N TRP A 7 19.59 6.36 8.18
CA TRP A 7 19.40 7.81 8.02
C TRP A 7 19.88 8.64 9.21
N ASP A 8 19.87 8.05 10.41
CA ASP A 8 20.37 8.65 11.67
C ASP A 8 21.90 8.93 11.66
N GLN A 9 22.63 8.34 10.71
CA GLN A 9 24.08 8.54 10.56
C GLN A 9 24.43 9.80 9.76
N ILE A 10 23.42 10.49 9.20
CA ILE A 10 23.60 11.74 8.47
C ILE A 10 23.38 12.88 9.48
N PRO A 11 24.43 13.64 9.82
CA PRO A 11 24.30 14.79 10.72
C PRO A 11 23.58 15.95 10.01
N GLU A 12 23.00 16.87 10.78
CA GLU A 12 22.63 18.18 10.25
C GLU A 12 23.91 18.95 9.89
N PHE A 13 23.98 19.44 8.65
CA PHE A 13 25.11 20.23 8.17
C PHE A 13 24.81 21.72 8.32
N GLU A 14 25.76 22.48 8.87
CA GLU A 14 25.64 23.94 8.99
C GLU A 14 26.01 24.67 7.68
N ASP A 15 26.80 24.04 6.81
CA ASP A 15 27.29 24.61 5.54
C ASP A 15 27.47 23.52 4.47
N GLU A 16 27.28 23.90 3.20
CA GLU A 16 27.37 23.04 2.01
C GLU A 16 28.79 22.46 1.83
N LYS A 17 29.83 23.18 2.28
CA LYS A 17 31.20 22.67 2.29
C LYS A 17 31.39 21.47 3.23
N ALA A 18 30.71 21.47 4.39
CA ALA A 18 30.77 20.37 5.34
C ALA A 18 30.06 19.13 4.77
N GLU A 19 28.94 19.36 4.08
CA GLU A 19 28.19 18.32 3.37
C GLU A 19 29.04 17.70 2.23
N ALA A 20 29.69 18.51 1.39
CA ALA A 20 30.52 18.02 0.30
C ALA A 20 31.72 17.18 0.81
N ALA A 21 32.37 17.61 1.90
CA ALA A 21 33.45 16.85 2.53
C ALA A 21 32.96 15.52 3.12
N PHE A 22 31.74 15.50 3.65
CA PHE A 22 31.10 14.28 4.11
C PHE A 22 30.82 13.32 2.95
N TRP A 23 30.16 13.76 1.87
CA TRP A 23 29.86 12.91 0.71
C TRP A 23 31.10 12.46 -0.08
N ALA A 24 32.21 13.18 -0.02
CA ALA A 24 33.47 12.72 -0.61
C ALA A 24 34.00 11.42 0.04
N GLY A 25 33.68 11.20 1.32
CA GLY A 25 34.10 10.03 2.09
C GLY A 25 33.03 8.96 2.28
N HIS A 26 31.75 9.31 2.05
CA HIS A 26 30.60 8.48 2.40
C HIS A 26 29.75 8.12 1.18
N THR A 27 29.21 6.91 1.18
CA THR A 27 28.27 6.43 0.15
C THR A 27 27.04 5.84 0.83
N ILE A 28 25.89 5.94 0.19
CA ILE A 28 24.63 5.39 0.71
C ILE A 28 24.53 3.92 0.29
N GLU A 29 24.17 3.05 1.22
CA GLU A 29 23.94 1.65 0.92
C GLU A 29 22.70 1.47 0.02
N SER A 30 22.80 0.59 -0.98
CA SER A 30 21.74 0.40 -1.98
C SER A 30 20.38 0.03 -1.37
N ARG A 31 20.33 -0.75 -0.28
CA ARG A 31 19.08 -1.08 0.41
C ARG A 31 18.48 0.12 1.13
N LEU A 32 19.30 0.99 1.74
CA LEU A 32 18.81 2.23 2.36
C LEU A 32 18.22 3.18 1.30
N MET A 33 18.88 3.29 0.14
CA MET A 33 18.35 4.05 -1.00
C MET A 33 17.04 3.45 -1.52
N ASN A 34 16.94 2.12 -1.64
CA ASN A 34 15.71 1.43 -2.06
C ASN A 34 14.56 1.59 -1.06
N ALA A 35 14.84 1.70 0.24
CA ALA A 35 13.83 1.93 1.27
C ALA A 35 13.22 3.35 1.22
N SER A 36 13.96 4.32 0.66
CA SER A 36 13.50 5.71 0.49
C SER A 36 12.75 5.95 -0.80
N ILE A 37 12.76 4.99 -1.72
CA ILE A 37 11.87 5.00 -2.87
C ILE A 37 10.46 4.80 -2.31
N HIS A 38 9.64 5.85 -2.35
CA HIS A 38 8.20 5.75 -2.15
C HIS A 38 7.69 4.68 -3.11
N ARG A 39 7.50 3.45 -2.61
CA ARG A 39 6.80 2.43 -3.39
C ARG A 39 5.38 2.98 -3.54
N PRO A 40 4.92 3.31 -4.76
CA PRO A 40 3.50 3.44 -4.95
C PRO A 40 2.92 2.13 -4.45
N ASN A 41 1.89 2.20 -3.61
CA ASN A 41 1.14 1.03 -3.19
C ASN A 41 0.44 0.50 -4.45
N VAL A 42 1.20 -0.19 -5.32
CA VAL A 42 0.68 -0.87 -6.49
C VAL A 42 -0.12 -2.01 -5.90
N ARG A 43 -1.40 -1.74 -5.69
CA ARG A 43 -2.36 -2.77 -5.29
C ARG A 43 -2.26 -3.88 -6.31
N GLU A 44 -1.60 -4.97 -5.94
CA GLU A 44 -1.53 -6.18 -6.75
C GLU A 44 -2.96 -6.66 -6.94
N SER A 45 -3.52 -6.43 -8.13
CA SER A 45 -4.88 -6.81 -8.46
C SER A 45 -4.87 -8.00 -9.40
N THR A 46 -5.32 -9.15 -8.90
CA THR A 46 -5.52 -10.33 -9.74
C THR A 46 -6.88 -10.26 -10.43
N THR A 47 -6.89 -10.40 -11.75
CA THR A 47 -8.13 -10.47 -12.51
C THR A 47 -8.74 -11.87 -12.35
N ILE A 48 -10.00 -11.93 -11.92
CA ILE A 48 -10.76 -13.17 -11.77
C ILE A 48 -12.04 -13.12 -12.59
N THR A 49 -12.55 -14.29 -12.98
CA THR A 49 -13.87 -14.43 -13.61
C THR A 49 -14.86 -14.96 -12.59
N LEU A 50 -15.93 -14.20 -12.33
CA LEU A 50 -17.04 -14.59 -11.45
C LEU A 50 -18.33 -14.59 -12.26
N ARG A 51 -19.18 -15.62 -12.06
CA ARG A 51 -20.51 -15.69 -12.66
C ARG A 51 -21.53 -15.14 -11.66
N PHE A 52 -22.39 -14.24 -12.14
CA PHE A 52 -23.46 -13.64 -11.36
C PHE A 52 -24.79 -13.88 -12.07
N ASP A 53 -25.84 -14.10 -11.29
CA ASP A 53 -27.21 -14.05 -11.81
C ASP A 53 -27.50 -12.63 -12.38
N PRO A 54 -28.15 -12.52 -13.56
CA PRO A 54 -28.44 -11.23 -14.19
C PRO A 54 -29.27 -10.26 -13.34
N GLN A 55 -30.23 -10.78 -12.55
CA GLN A 55 -31.06 -9.94 -11.67
C GLN A 55 -30.21 -9.40 -10.51
N MET A 56 -29.34 -10.24 -9.95
CA MET A 56 -28.43 -9.82 -8.90
C MET A 56 -27.48 -8.72 -9.38
N LEU A 57 -26.82 -8.91 -10.53
CA LEU A 57 -25.91 -7.89 -11.08
C LEU A 57 -26.65 -6.56 -11.36
N SER A 58 -27.89 -6.63 -11.85
CA SER A 58 -28.72 -5.46 -12.10
C SER A 58 -29.03 -4.68 -10.81
N ARG A 59 -29.35 -5.39 -9.73
CA ARG A 59 -29.55 -4.79 -8.39
C ARG A 59 -28.29 -4.10 -7.89
N ILE A 60 -27.12 -4.73 -8.02
CA ILE A 60 -25.82 -4.17 -7.62
C ILE A 60 -25.54 -2.87 -8.40
N LYS A 61 -25.72 -2.89 -9.72
CA LYS A 61 -25.54 -1.70 -10.58
C LYS A 61 -26.44 -0.55 -10.15
N ARG A 62 -27.70 -0.82 -9.79
CA ARG A 62 -28.64 0.20 -9.32
C ARG A 62 -28.18 0.83 -8.00
N ILE A 63 -27.75 0.03 -7.04
CA ILE A 63 -27.25 0.50 -5.74
C ILE A 63 -25.95 1.31 -5.92
N ALA A 64 -25.03 0.82 -6.76
CA ALA A 64 -23.79 1.52 -7.05
C ALA A 64 -24.05 2.90 -7.67
N ARG A 65 -24.97 2.98 -8.64
CA ARG A 65 -25.38 4.25 -9.25
C ARG A 65 -25.99 5.22 -8.24
N SER A 66 -26.85 4.75 -7.33
CA SER A 66 -27.43 5.61 -6.28
C SER A 66 -26.39 6.17 -5.30
N ARG A 67 -25.22 5.54 -5.21
CA ARG A 67 -24.10 5.97 -4.36
C ARG A 67 -22.98 6.65 -5.16
N TYR A 68 -23.21 6.96 -6.44
CA TYR A 68 -22.23 7.54 -7.36
C TYR A 68 -20.92 6.74 -7.45
N LEU A 69 -21.00 5.41 -7.38
CA LEU A 69 -19.86 4.49 -7.44
C LEU A 69 -19.96 3.54 -8.64
N ASN A 70 -18.80 3.07 -9.13
CA ASN A 70 -18.74 1.95 -10.08
C ASN A 70 -19.17 0.65 -9.36
N TYR A 71 -20.00 -0.16 -10.00
CA TYR A 71 -20.45 -1.45 -9.46
C TYR A 71 -19.30 -2.39 -9.11
N GLN A 72 -18.17 -2.34 -9.85
CA GLN A 72 -16.99 -3.14 -9.52
C GLN A 72 -16.33 -2.69 -8.21
N SER A 73 -16.30 -1.37 -7.96
CA SER A 73 -15.81 -0.82 -6.69
C SER A 73 -16.75 -1.18 -5.53
N MET A 74 -18.06 -1.12 -5.76
CA MET A 74 -19.08 -1.53 -4.78
C MET A 74 -18.90 -3.00 -4.37
N ILE A 75 -18.73 -3.91 -5.35
CA ILE A 75 -18.50 -5.34 -5.08
C ILE A 75 -17.23 -5.52 -4.25
N LYS A 76 -16.14 -4.82 -4.59
CA LYS A 76 -14.89 -4.88 -3.83
C LYS A 76 -15.08 -4.42 -2.39
N GLN A 77 -15.78 -3.31 -2.18
CA GLN A 77 -16.03 -2.78 -0.83
C GLN A 77 -16.84 -3.77 0.02
N TRP A 78 -17.95 -4.29 -0.50
CA TRP A 78 -18.77 -5.26 0.25
C TRP A 78 -18.02 -6.56 0.57
N LEU A 79 -17.17 -7.04 -0.35
CA LEU A 79 -16.31 -8.20 -0.08
C LEU A 79 -15.30 -7.90 1.02
N SER A 80 -14.67 -6.72 1.02
CA SER A 80 -13.75 -6.30 2.07
C SER A 80 -14.45 -6.22 3.43
N GLU A 81 -15.60 -5.53 3.51
CA GLU A 81 -16.39 -5.41 4.74
C GLU A 81 -16.78 -6.81 5.28
N ARG A 82 -17.22 -7.71 4.39
CA ARG A 82 -17.59 -9.08 4.80
C ARG A 82 -16.39 -9.89 5.28
N LEU A 83 -15.23 -9.75 4.66
CA LEU A 83 -14.01 -10.44 5.09
C LEU A 83 -13.54 -9.95 6.46
N GLU A 84 -13.57 -8.63 6.70
CA GLU A 84 -13.24 -8.04 8.00
C GLU A 84 -14.18 -8.57 9.10
N ASP A 85 -15.48 -8.64 8.83
CA ASP A 85 -16.47 -9.23 9.73
C ASP A 85 -16.17 -10.70 10.07
N GLU A 86 -15.81 -11.51 9.07
CA GLU A 86 -15.51 -12.93 9.28
C GLU A 86 -14.19 -13.13 10.05
N VAL A 87 -13.16 -12.33 9.78
CA VAL A 87 -11.90 -12.34 10.54
C VAL A 87 -12.16 -11.96 12.01
N ASN A 88 -12.95 -10.91 12.24
CA ASN A 88 -13.27 -10.45 13.59
C ASN A 88 -14.14 -11.45 14.37
N LYS A 89 -15.01 -12.21 13.68
CA LYS A 89 -15.81 -13.29 14.30
C LYS A 89 -15.00 -14.57 14.52
N GLY A 90 -14.06 -14.90 13.64
CA GLY A 90 -13.19 -16.08 13.72
C GLY A 90 -12.11 -15.99 14.79
N GLY A 91 -11.74 -14.79 15.25
CA GLY A 91 -10.76 -14.57 16.32
C GLY A 91 -11.21 -14.96 17.74
N GLY A 92 -12.46 -15.42 17.92
CA GLY A 92 -13.03 -15.84 19.21
C GLY A 92 -13.17 -17.35 19.42
N GLY A 93 -12.73 -18.18 18.47
CA GLY A 93 -12.92 -19.64 18.52
C GLY A 93 -11.63 -20.41 18.23
N GLY A 94 -10.65 -20.33 19.14
CA GLY A 94 -9.38 -21.03 19.01
C GLY A 94 -8.47 -20.84 20.21
N ALA A 95 -8.95 -21.28 21.38
CA ALA A 95 -8.14 -21.66 22.54
C ALA A 95 -8.46 -23.12 22.87
#